data_AF-A0A7V3BLP4-F1
#
_entry.id   AF-A0A7V3BLP4-F1
#
_cell.length_a   1.000
_cell.length_b   1.000
_cell.length_c   1.000
_cell.angle_alpha   90.00
_cell.angle_beta   90.00
_cell.angle_gamma   90.00
#
_symmetry.space_group_name_H-M   'P 1'
#
loop_
_entity.id
_entity.type
_entity.pdbx_description
1 polymer ?
#
loop_
_entity_poly.entity_id
_entity_poly.type
_entity_poly.pdbx_seq_one_letter_code
_entity_poly.pdbx_strand_id
1 'polypeptide(L)'
;MGQRLNSSGHLITGMVRYVYDQATAKKRLYRLNYHVKDGEIWVTYLSDDGEFVDDQSRMARRRRLPVGVHFEDIVTPVEKVQEGQAYTQFFPTGFVDRSMIHLRSDDGAQLSVLIQPLGGRVQIETGYREAEVVQGR
;
A
#
# COMPACT_ATOMS: atom_id res chain seq x y z
N MET A 1 2.30 -18.13 -12.59
CA MET A 1 2.00 -16.72 -12.29
C MET A 1 1.59 -16.49 -10.82
N GLY A 2 0.73 -17.31 -10.21
CA GLY A 2 0.26 -17.14 -8.81
C GLY A 2 1.37 -16.96 -7.75
N GLN A 3 2.54 -17.58 -7.91
CA GLN A 3 3.68 -17.37 -7.00
C GLN A 3 4.19 -15.92 -6.99
N ARG A 4 4.14 -15.21 -8.13
CA ARG A 4 4.55 -13.80 -8.22
C ARG A 4 3.53 -12.87 -7.58
N LEU A 5 2.23 -13.15 -7.74
CA LEU A 5 1.16 -12.43 -7.04
C LEU A 5 1.35 -12.54 -5.51
N ASN A 6 1.49 -13.76 -4.99
CA ASN A 6 1.71 -13.98 -3.56
C ASN A 6 2.98 -13.29 -3.06
N SER A 7 4.07 -13.36 -3.83
CA SER A 7 5.32 -12.66 -3.48
C SER A 7 5.13 -11.14 -3.45
N SER A 8 4.33 -10.59 -4.36
CA SER A 8 4.00 -9.15 -4.39
C SER A 8 3.12 -8.76 -3.21
N GLY A 9 2.13 -9.58 -2.84
CA GLY A 9 1.35 -9.38 -1.62
C GLY A 9 2.22 -9.39 -0.36
N HIS A 10 3.14 -10.34 -0.23
CA HIS A 10 4.09 -10.39 0.90
C HIS A 10 5.09 -9.21 0.91
N LEU A 11 5.53 -8.75 -0.26
CA LEU A 11 6.35 -7.54 -0.37
C LEU A 11 5.59 -6.34 0.20
N ILE A 12 4.33 -6.14 -0.20
CA ILE A 12 3.48 -5.06 0.31
C ILE A 12 3.32 -5.20 1.82
N THR A 13 3.03 -6.41 2.34
CA THR A 13 2.95 -6.66 3.79
C THR A 13 4.22 -6.26 4.54
N GLY A 14 5.39 -6.63 4.00
CA GLY A 14 6.68 -6.25 4.59
C GLY A 14 6.90 -4.73 4.58
N MET A 15 6.52 -4.04 3.51
CA MET A 15 6.59 -2.58 3.42
C MET A 15 5.62 -1.93 4.41
N VAL A 16 4.36 -2.36 4.49
CA VAL A 16 3.37 -1.85 5.45
C VAL A 16 3.88 -1.93 6.88
N ARG A 17 4.42 -3.08 7.28
CA ARG A 17 5.02 -3.25 8.60
C ARG A 17 6.19 -2.29 8.82
N TYR A 18 7.10 -2.20 7.85
CA TYR A 18 8.21 -1.26 7.91
C TYR A 18 7.73 0.19 8.11
N VAL A 19 6.77 0.65 7.29
CA VAL A 19 6.25 2.02 7.37
C VAL A 19 5.55 2.29 8.70
N TYR A 20 4.76 1.33 9.19
CA TYR A 20 4.12 1.41 10.50
C TYR A 20 5.14 1.56 11.64
N ASP A 21 6.17 0.71 11.65
CA ASP A 21 7.23 0.75 12.67
C ASP A 21 7.98 2.09 12.61
N GLN A 22 8.26 2.62 11.41
CA GLN A 22 8.90 3.93 11.26
C GLN A 22 8.02 5.08 11.76
N ALA A 23 6.74 5.11 11.38
CA ALA A 23 5.82 6.18 11.77
C ALA A 23 5.67 6.28 13.28
N THR A 24 5.51 5.13 13.95
CA THR A 24 5.33 5.05 15.39
C THR A 24 6.62 5.31 16.18
N ALA A 25 7.78 4.85 15.69
CA ALA A 25 9.07 5.05 16.35
C ALA A 25 9.58 6.49 16.19
N LYS A 26 9.52 7.04 14.98
CA LYS A 26 10.02 8.39 14.67
C LYS A 26 8.99 9.50 14.91
N LYS A 27 7.79 9.14 15.36
CA LYS A 27 6.68 10.05 15.68
C LYS A 27 6.37 11.06 14.56
N ARG A 28 6.32 10.58 13.31
CA ARG A 28 6.04 11.41 12.13
C ARG A 28 5.10 10.72 11.15
N LEU A 29 4.47 11.52 10.28
CA LEU A 29 3.63 11.01 9.21
C LEU A 29 4.49 10.31 8.15
N TYR A 30 4.03 9.14 7.72
CA TYR A 30 4.60 8.39 6.62
C TYR A 30 3.51 8.05 5.60
N ARG A 31 3.90 7.84 4.35
CA ARG A 31 3.02 7.33 3.29
C ARG A 31 3.67 6.15 2.59
N LEU A 32 2.87 5.13 2.32
CA LEU A 32 3.16 4.13 1.30
C LEU A 32 2.45 4.57 0.03
N ASN A 33 3.23 5.01 -0.96
CA ASN A 33 2.73 5.60 -2.20
C ASN A 33 2.75 4.56 -3.31
N TYR A 34 1.84 4.73 -4.26
CA TYR A 34 1.66 3.85 -5.40
C TYR A 34 1.48 4.66 -6.67
N HIS A 35 2.03 4.17 -7.78
CA HIS A 35 1.68 4.64 -9.12
C HIS A 35 1.08 3.48 -9.90
N VAL A 36 -0.23 3.53 -10.14
CA VAL A 36 -1.03 2.37 -10.59
C VAL A 36 -0.53 1.86 -11.94
N LYS A 37 -0.41 2.75 -12.94
CA LYS A 37 0.02 2.40 -14.30
C LYS A 37 1.49 1.99 -14.40
N ASP A 38 2.36 2.57 -13.57
CA ASP A 38 3.80 2.29 -13.64
C ASP A 38 4.19 1.07 -12.81
N GLY A 39 3.25 0.55 -12.01
CA GLY A 39 3.49 -0.54 -11.07
C GLY A 39 4.48 -0.15 -9.97
N GLU A 40 4.59 1.13 -9.63
CA GLU A 40 5.58 1.61 -8.65
C GLU A 40 5.02 1.68 -7.23
N ILE A 41 5.87 1.35 -6.26
CA ILE A 41 5.60 1.45 -4.83
C ILE A 41 6.83 2.05 -4.12
N TRP A 42 6.63 3.04 -3.26
CA TRP A 42 7.70 3.71 -2.51
C TRP A 42 7.18 4.34 -1.23
N VAL A 43 8.09 4.67 -0.32
CA VAL A 43 7.75 5.27 0.97
C VAL A 43 8.23 6.71 1.01
N THR A 44 7.38 7.59 1.52
CA THR A 44 7.75 8.96 1.88
C THR A 44 7.42 9.24 3.34
N TYR A 45 8.03 10.28 3.90
CA TYR A 45 7.68 10.82 5.22
C TYR A 45 7.57 12.34 5.16
N LEU A 46 6.78 12.91 6.06
CA LEU A 46 6.68 14.36 6.21
C LEU A 46 7.96 14.90 6.85
N SER A 47 8.70 15.73 6.11
CA SER A 47 9.90 16.43 6.58
C SER A 47 9.54 17.58 7.52
N ASP A 48 10.56 18.14 8.17
CA ASP A 48 10.40 19.30 9.05
C ASP A 48 9.98 20.56 8.28
N ASP A 49 10.24 20.60 6.96
CA ASP A 49 9.83 21.66 6.04
C ASP A 49 8.37 21.53 5.58
N GLY A 50 7.64 20.49 6.04
CA GLY A 50 6.23 20.27 5.72
C GLY A 50 5.99 19.56 4.38
N GLU A 51 7.03 19.02 3.76
CA GLU A 51 6.95 18.32 2.47
C GLU A 51 7.13 16.81 2.63
N PHE A 52 6.47 16.02 1.78
CA PHE A 52 6.70 14.57 1.75
C PHE A 52 7.93 14.24 0.92
N VAL A 53 8.96 13.66 1.57
CA VAL A 53 10.22 13.29 0.93
C VAL A 53 10.47 11.78 0.98
N ASP A 54 11.19 11.26 -0.01
CA ASP A 54 11.46 9.82 -0.15
C ASP A 54 12.29 9.28 1.03
N ASP A 55 11.87 8.14 1.59
CA ASP A 55 12.69 7.37 2.53
C ASP A 55 13.72 6.55 1.74
N GLN A 56 14.99 6.96 1.85
CA GLN A 56 16.11 6.38 1.09
C GLN A 56 16.59 5.03 1.64
N SER A 57 15.98 4.51 2.73
CA SER A 57 16.38 3.21 3.26
C SER A 57 16.08 2.10 2.26
N ARG A 58 16.87 1.02 2.31
CA ARG A 58 16.77 -0.07 1.35
C ARG A 58 15.36 -0.67 1.27
N MET A 59 14.61 -0.75 2.38
CA MET A 59 13.25 -1.29 2.39
C MET A 59 12.22 -0.34 1.75
N ALA A 60 12.49 0.96 1.83
CA ALA A 60 11.54 2.03 1.57
C ALA A 60 11.70 2.67 0.18
N ARG A 61 12.88 2.49 -0.44
CA ARG A 61 13.18 2.94 -1.81
C ARG A 61 12.11 2.50 -2.80
N ARG A 62 11.92 3.33 -3.83
CA ARG A 62 11.04 3.06 -4.97
C ARG A 62 11.37 1.75 -5.67
N ARG A 63 10.33 0.97 -5.95
CA ARG A 63 10.40 -0.34 -6.61
C ARG A 63 9.24 -0.50 -7.57
N ARG A 64 9.45 -1.29 -8.62
CA ARG A 64 8.38 -1.74 -9.51
C ARG A 64 7.89 -3.13 -9.10
N LEU A 65 6.62 -3.40 -9.34
CA LEU A 65 6.05 -4.73 -9.27
C LEU A 65 6.80 -5.68 -10.23
N PRO A 66 6.87 -6.99 -9.92
CA PRO A 66 7.45 -7.97 -10.81
C PRO A 66 6.77 -7.98 -12.18
N VAL A 67 7.53 -8.32 -13.23
CA VAL A 67 6.99 -8.46 -14.58
C VAL A 67 5.80 -9.43 -14.61
N GLY A 68 4.71 -8.96 -15.21
CA GLY A 68 3.43 -9.66 -15.34
C GLY A 68 2.53 -9.61 -14.11
N VAL A 69 2.80 -8.69 -13.18
CA VAL A 69 1.92 -8.31 -12.06
C VAL A 69 1.69 -6.80 -12.11
N HIS A 70 0.43 -6.39 -12.03
CA HIS A 70 0.01 -5.00 -12.12
C HIS A 70 -0.91 -4.65 -10.97
N PHE A 71 -0.97 -3.36 -10.63
CA PHE A 71 -2.07 -2.85 -9.83
C PHE A 71 -3.32 -2.82 -10.72
N GLU A 72 -4.41 -3.42 -10.25
CA GLU A 72 -5.71 -3.30 -10.90
C GLU A 72 -6.40 -2.01 -10.43
N ASP A 73 -6.43 -1.80 -9.12
CA ASP A 73 -6.85 -0.55 -8.49
C ASP A 73 -6.41 -0.50 -7.03
N ILE A 74 -6.56 0.68 -6.43
CA ILE A 74 -6.25 0.93 -5.03
C ILE A 74 -7.43 1.66 -4.40
N VAL A 75 -8.05 1.05 -3.40
CA VAL A 75 -9.10 1.68 -2.61
C VAL A 75 -8.49 2.31 -1.37
N THR A 76 -8.77 3.59 -1.15
CA THR A 76 -8.38 4.38 0.03
C THR A 76 -9.64 4.90 0.73
N PRO A 77 -9.54 5.58 1.88
CA PRO A 77 -10.70 6.21 2.51
C PRO A 77 -11.36 7.30 1.66
N VAL A 78 -10.62 7.88 0.70
CA VAL A 78 -11.09 9.00 -0.12
C VAL A 78 -11.71 8.49 -1.42
N GLU A 79 -11.04 7.55 -2.09
CA GLU A 79 -11.43 7.13 -3.44
C GLU A 79 -10.86 5.75 -3.83
N LYS A 80 -11.41 5.22 -4.93
CA LYS A 80 -10.89 4.08 -5.67
C LYS A 80 -10.08 4.59 -6.87
N VAL A 81 -8.77 4.37 -6.86
CA VAL A 81 -7.83 4.83 -7.90
C VAL A 81 -7.49 3.69 -8.86
N GLN A 82 -7.83 3.86 -10.13
CA GLN A 82 -7.47 2.95 -11.24
C GLN A 82 -6.37 3.52 -12.13
N GLU A 83 -6.11 4.83 -12.07
CA GLU A 83 -5.08 5.51 -12.83
C GLU A 83 -4.43 6.60 -11.99
N GLY A 84 -3.14 6.88 -12.21
CA GLY A 84 -2.40 7.90 -11.47
C GLY A 84 -1.83 7.38 -10.16
N GLN A 85 -1.87 8.22 -9.12
CA GLN A 85 -1.21 7.97 -7.83
C GLN A 85 -2.22 7.80 -6.70
N ALA A 86 -1.88 6.94 -5.75
CA ALA A 86 -2.60 6.77 -4.49
C ALA A 86 -1.59 6.64 -3.34
N TYR A 87 -2.05 6.77 -2.11
CA TYR A 87 -1.23 6.47 -0.94
C TYR A 87 -2.05 5.90 0.21
N THR A 88 -1.38 5.13 1.07
CA THR A 88 -1.85 4.77 2.41
C THR A 88 -1.08 5.63 3.42
N GLN A 89 -1.77 6.41 4.26
CA GLN A 89 -1.10 7.21 5.30
C GLN A 89 -0.95 6.44 6.61
N PHE A 90 0.20 6.62 7.26
CA PHE A 90 0.56 6.04 8.54
C PHE A 90 0.79 7.16 9.54
N PHE A 91 0.08 7.11 10.66
CA PHE A 91 0.07 8.17 11.66
C PHE A 91 1.00 7.82 12.83
N PRO A 92 1.63 8.84 13.48
CA PRO A 92 2.47 8.65 14.66
C PRO A 92 1.80 7.90 15.83
N THR A 93 0.47 7.95 15.86
CA THR A 93 -0.40 7.34 16.88
C THR A 93 -0.56 5.83 16.72
N GLY A 94 -0.10 5.25 15.62
CA GLY A 94 -0.36 3.83 15.27
C GLY A 94 -1.68 3.60 14.53
N PHE A 95 -2.35 4.66 14.11
CA PHE A 95 -3.43 4.58 13.13
C PHE A 95 -2.87 4.52 11.71
N VAL A 96 -3.56 3.82 10.81
CA VAL A 96 -3.25 3.70 9.39
C VAL A 96 -4.54 3.90 8.59
N ASP A 97 -4.46 4.53 7.43
CA ASP A 97 -5.62 4.57 6.54
C ASP A 97 -6.03 3.16 6.12
N ARG A 98 -7.32 2.84 6.21
CA ARG A 98 -7.84 1.61 5.63
C ARG A 98 -7.62 1.67 4.13
N SER A 99 -6.84 0.74 3.60
CA SER A 99 -6.58 0.69 2.16
C SER A 99 -6.64 -0.74 1.66
N MET A 100 -7.08 -0.93 0.42
CA MET A 100 -7.10 -2.22 -0.24
C MET A 100 -6.43 -2.12 -1.60
N ILE A 101 -5.38 -2.91 -1.79
CA ILE A 101 -4.57 -2.92 -3.00
C ILE A 101 -4.95 -4.18 -3.78
N HIS A 102 -5.51 -3.99 -4.97
CA HIS A 102 -5.82 -5.08 -5.87
C HIS A 102 -4.68 -5.29 -6.85
N LEU A 103 -4.18 -6.52 -6.90
CA LEU A 103 -3.18 -6.95 -7.85
C LEU A 103 -3.80 -7.93 -8.84
N ARG A 104 -3.36 -7.83 -10.09
CA ARG A 104 -3.73 -8.75 -11.16
C ARG A 104 -2.49 -9.19 -11.93
N SER A 105 -2.42 -10.47 -12.30
CA SER A 105 -1.40 -10.96 -13.23
C SER A 105 -1.91 -11.02 -14.68
N ASP A 106 -0.99 -11.13 -15.64
CA ASP A 106 -1.32 -11.18 -17.08
C ASP A 106 -2.29 -12.31 -17.46
N ASP A 107 -2.28 -13.42 -16.71
CA ASP A 107 -3.19 -14.56 -16.88
C ASP A 107 -4.56 -14.37 -16.19
N GLY A 108 -4.81 -13.19 -15.62
CA GLY A 108 -6.09 -12.81 -15.03
C GLY A 108 -6.28 -13.22 -13.57
N ALA A 109 -5.32 -13.89 -12.93
CA ALA A 109 -5.41 -14.18 -11.51
C ALA A 109 -5.36 -12.87 -10.68
N GLN A 110 -6.13 -12.83 -9.59
CA GLN A 110 -6.29 -11.64 -8.76
C GLN A 110 -5.89 -11.92 -7.30
N LEU A 111 -5.43 -10.88 -6.61
CA LEU A 111 -5.10 -10.90 -5.20
C LEU A 111 -5.49 -9.57 -4.57
N SER A 112 -6.10 -9.62 -3.39
CA SER A 112 -6.48 -8.44 -2.60
C SER A 112 -5.60 -8.34 -1.35
N VAL A 113 -4.96 -7.20 -1.15
CA VAL A 113 -4.13 -6.91 0.03
C VAL A 113 -4.79 -5.81 0.85
N LEU A 114 -5.31 -6.17 2.02
CA LEU A 114 -6.09 -5.29 2.88
C LEU A 114 -5.26 -4.80 4.05
N ILE A 115 -5.08 -3.49 4.14
CA ILE A 115 -4.42 -2.80 5.26
C ILE A 115 -5.49 -2.35 6.25
N GLN A 116 -5.40 -2.86 7.48
CA GLN A 116 -6.33 -2.55 8.56
C GLN A 116 -5.86 -1.34 9.38
N PRO A 117 -6.78 -0.46 9.82
CA PRO A 117 -6.41 0.81 10.46
C PRO A 117 -5.63 0.71 11.77
N LEU A 118 -5.80 -0.38 12.52
CA LEU A 118 -5.19 -0.55 13.83
C LEU A 118 -4.02 -1.54 13.76
N GLY A 119 -2.83 -1.04 14.09
CA GLY A 119 -1.63 -1.87 14.20
C GLY A 119 -1.00 -2.29 12.87
N GLY A 120 -1.40 -1.67 11.75
CA GLY A 120 -0.84 -1.94 10.42
C GLY A 120 -0.98 -3.40 9.97
N ARG A 121 -1.99 -4.12 10.47
CA ARG A 121 -2.23 -5.52 10.11
C ARG A 121 -2.61 -5.63 8.65
N VAL A 122 -2.07 -6.62 7.98
CA VAL A 122 -2.36 -6.91 6.56
C VAL A 122 -3.05 -8.26 6.44
N GLN A 123 -4.14 -8.31 5.69
CA GLN A 123 -4.80 -9.54 5.27
C GLN A 123 -4.60 -9.70 3.76
N ILE A 124 -4.28 -10.92 3.32
CA ILE A 124 -4.12 -11.25 1.90
C ILE A 124 -5.20 -12.26 1.54
N GLU A 125 -5.95 -11.97 0.48
CA GLU A 125 -7.02 -12.82 -0.01
C GLU A 125 -6.87 -13.09 -1.50
N THR A 126 -7.09 -14.34 -1.90
CA THR A 126 -7.12 -14.73 -3.32
C THR A 126 -8.39 -14.20 -3.96
N GLY A 127 -8.27 -13.67 -5.18
CA GLY A 127 -9.37 -13.05 -5.90
C GLY A 127 -9.49 -11.55 -5.60
N TYR A 128 -10.47 -10.95 -6.26
CA TYR A 128 -10.85 -9.56 -6.04
C TYR A 128 -11.88 -9.47 -4.90
N ARG A 129 -11.60 -8.63 -3.91
CA ARG A 129 -12.51 -8.36 -2.80
C ARG A 129 -13.10 -6.96 -2.95
N GLU A 130 -14.42 -6.88 -3.07
CA GLU A 130 -15.07 -5.56 -3.04
C GLU A 130 -14.86 -4.87 -1.69
N ALA A 131 -14.58 -3.57 -1.74
CA ALA A 131 -14.52 -2.77 -0.54
C ALA A 131 -15.93 -2.61 0.00
N GLU A 132 -16.18 -3.18 1.18
CA GLU A 132 -17.34 -2.79 1.97
C GLU A 132 -17.16 -1.33 2.36
N VAL A 133 -17.81 -0.44 1.62
CA VAL A 133 -17.96 0.96 2.01
C VAL A 133 -18.76 0.95 3.29
N VAL A 134 -18.11 1.16 4.41
CA VAL A 134 -18.81 1.42 5.67
C VAL A 134 -19.51 2.76 5.46
N GLN A 135 -20.78 2.72 5.10
CA GLN A 135 -21.64 3.89 5.17
C GLN A 135 -21.63 4.35 6.62
N GLY A 136 -20.90 5.43 6.88
CA GLY A 136 -20.94 6.09 8.18
C GLY A 136 -22.40 6.39 8.53
N ARG A 137 -22.84 5.87 9.68
CA ARG A 137 -24.02 6.37 10.37
C ARG A 137 -23.68 7.64 11.12
#